data_AF-A0AAD8CIE1-F1
#
_entry.id   AF-A0AAD8CIE1-F1
#
_cell.length_a   1.000
_cell.length_b   1.000
_cell.length_c   1.000
_cell.angle_alpha   90.00
_cell.angle_beta   90.00
_cell.angle_gamma   90.00
#
_symmetry.space_group_name_H-M   'P 1'
#
loop_
_entity.id
_entity.type
_entity.pdbx_description
1 polymer ?
#
loop_
_entity_poly.entity_id
_entity_poly.type
_entity_poly.pdbx_seq_one_letter_code
_entity_poly.pdbx_strand_id
1 'polypeptide(L)'
;MWGFGRCVFQGIIRELNQASAGHVKSFSNTACRGTVKVERWWQVPLSQEGRDPKLHPRRHRVYRLVEDSKHSPREKLELILTQTVAKLGGRGDTVSVKKSLGRNKLLPEGLAVYASPENKQLFEEERRMLREGKPEERVQTRTGELTVAFLKQCHLEVGMKNNVKYELTKEIVCRTLLRKLALCVPLHALTLPEEPITRWGEYWCEVTVNGIDTVRIPMSVVNFEKPKTRRYKRWLEQNGTGTGNGTGTWDTESADPEKEDS
;
A
#
# COMPACT_ATOMS: atom_id res chain seq x y z
N MET A 1 48.72 22.93 58.50
CA MET A 1 49.51 22.43 57.36
C MET A 1 48.88 21.11 56.93
N TRP A 2 48.65 20.95 55.64
CA TRP A 2 48.39 19.74 54.84
C TRP A 2 47.45 20.14 53.70
N GLY A 3 47.79 19.74 52.47
CA GLY A 3 46.86 19.76 51.33
C GLY A 3 47.22 20.71 50.19
N PHE A 4 48.41 20.54 49.61
CA PHE A 4 48.64 20.78 48.19
C PHE A 4 47.69 19.90 47.35
N GLY A 5 47.15 20.46 46.26
CA GLY A 5 46.61 19.69 45.13
C GLY A 5 45.10 19.75 44.96
N ARG A 6 44.60 20.74 44.21
CA ARG A 6 43.40 20.62 43.33
C ARG A 6 43.07 21.83 42.43
N CYS A 7 43.90 22.88 42.38
CA CYS A 7 43.51 24.12 41.69
C CYS A 7 44.20 24.43 40.35
N VAL A 8 45.00 23.52 39.77
CA VAL A 8 45.75 23.84 38.53
C VAL A 8 45.03 23.39 37.24
N PHE A 9 44.07 22.48 37.32
CA PHE A 9 43.36 21.98 36.12
C PHE A 9 42.08 22.74 35.74
N GLN A 10 41.57 23.64 36.60
CA GLN A 10 40.40 24.46 36.26
C GLN A 10 40.75 25.80 35.59
N GLY A 11 42.00 26.26 35.69
CA GLY A 11 42.47 27.51 35.05
C GLY A 11 42.66 27.38 33.54
N ILE A 12 43.22 26.25 33.09
CA ILE A 12 43.58 26.02 31.68
C ILE A 12 42.32 25.91 30.78
N ILE A 13 41.24 25.33 31.30
CA ILE A 13 39.96 25.21 30.57
C ILE A 13 39.24 26.56 30.48
N ARG A 14 39.52 27.51 31.39
CA ARG A 14 38.89 28.83 31.39
C ARG A 14 39.60 29.82 30.46
N GLU A 15 40.93 29.73 30.34
CA GLU A 15 41.71 30.57 29.42
C GLU A 15 41.59 30.15 27.95
N LEU A 16 41.53 28.84 27.66
CA LEU A 16 41.27 28.35 26.30
C LEU A 16 39.87 28.70 25.77
N ASN A 17 38.90 28.88 26.67
CA ASN A 17 37.55 29.34 26.33
C ASN A 17 37.42 30.87 26.22
N GLN A 18 38.37 31.65 26.73
CA GLN A 18 38.39 33.10 26.55
C GLN A 18 39.13 33.53 25.27
N ALA A 19 40.11 32.75 24.81
CA ALA A 19 40.79 33.00 23.53
C ALA A 19 39.90 32.74 22.29
N SER A 20 38.79 32.00 22.44
CA SER A 20 37.81 31.75 21.39
C SER A 20 36.58 32.67 21.45
N ALA A 21 36.54 33.63 22.38
CA ALA A 21 35.46 34.62 22.48
C ALA A 21 35.57 35.77 21.45
N GLY A 22 36.33 35.58 20.37
CA GLY A 22 36.27 36.42 19.18
C GLY A 22 34.97 36.16 18.44
N HIS A 23 33.91 36.91 18.79
CA HIS A 23 32.68 37.06 18.02
C HIS A 23 32.18 35.76 17.37
N VAL A 24 32.00 34.70 18.17
CA VAL A 24 31.34 33.48 17.71
C VAL A 24 29.91 33.86 17.43
N LYS A 25 29.61 34.18 16.16
CA LYS A 25 28.26 34.20 15.64
C LYS A 25 27.65 32.86 16.05
N SER A 26 26.69 32.89 16.96
CA SER A 26 25.91 31.72 17.34
C SER A 26 25.30 31.15 16.06
N PHE A 27 25.93 30.14 15.49
CA PHE A 27 25.34 29.39 14.39
C PHE A 27 24.11 28.71 14.97
N SER A 28 22.94 29.05 14.46
CA SER A 28 21.70 28.36 14.83
C SER A 28 21.87 26.88 14.52
N ASN A 29 21.72 26.00 15.53
CA ASN A 29 21.75 24.54 15.34
C ASN A 29 20.59 24.03 14.47
N THR A 30 19.60 24.87 14.16
CA THR A 30 18.68 24.65 13.07
C THR A 30 19.44 24.77 11.74
N ALA A 31 19.72 23.63 11.10
CA ALA A 31 20.23 23.60 9.74
C ALA A 31 19.37 24.51 8.87
N CYS A 32 19.98 25.55 8.30
CA CYS A 32 19.35 26.41 7.32
C CYS A 32 18.81 25.52 6.20
N ARG A 33 17.49 25.55 5.96
CA ARG A 33 16.80 24.66 5.01
C ARG A 33 17.20 24.88 3.54
N GLY A 34 18.11 25.82 3.28
CA GLY A 34 18.64 26.13 1.97
C GLY A 34 20.07 26.69 2.08
N THR A 35 20.89 26.31 1.11
CA THR A 35 22.19 26.86 0.78
C THR A 35 22.06 27.90 -0.32
N VAL A 36 22.62 29.09 -0.09
CA VAL A 36 22.77 30.15 -1.10
C VAL A 36 24.20 30.08 -1.64
N LYS A 37 24.35 29.75 -2.93
CA LYS A 37 25.64 29.78 -3.62
C LYS A 37 25.88 31.17 -4.18
N VAL A 38 27.01 31.74 -3.85
CA VAL A 38 27.43 33.07 -4.31
C VAL A 38 28.82 33.01 -4.92
N GLU A 39 29.06 33.82 -5.93
CA GLU A 39 30.39 34.05 -6.51
C GLU A 39 30.89 35.44 -6.13
N ARG A 40 32.22 35.61 -6.01
CA ARG A 40 32.80 36.94 -5.80
C ARG A 40 32.71 37.74 -7.10
N TRP A 41 32.31 39.00 -7.01
CA TRP A 41 32.22 39.89 -8.17
C TRP A 41 33.59 40.14 -8.83
N TRP A 42 34.64 40.19 -8.02
CA TRP A 42 36.02 40.39 -8.45
C TRP A 42 36.82 39.10 -8.29
N GLN A 43 37.57 38.74 -9.33
CA GLN A 43 38.47 37.59 -9.29
C GLN A 43 39.59 37.81 -8.26
N VAL A 44 39.88 36.76 -7.49
CA VAL A 44 40.95 36.80 -6.49
C VAL A 44 42.25 36.35 -7.16
N PRO A 45 43.34 37.13 -7.09
CA PRO A 45 44.61 36.74 -7.67
C PRO A 45 45.14 35.48 -6.97
N LEU A 46 45.71 34.57 -7.75
CA LEU A 46 46.28 33.34 -7.24
C LEU A 46 47.48 33.64 -6.33
N SER A 47 47.47 33.03 -5.14
CA SER A 47 48.64 32.97 -4.27
C SER A 47 49.64 31.93 -4.77
N GLN A 48 50.85 31.97 -4.22
CA GLN A 48 51.80 30.86 -4.40
C GLN A 48 51.22 29.55 -3.85
N GLU A 49 51.62 28.43 -4.42
CA GLU A 49 51.19 27.10 -3.99
C GLU A 49 51.42 26.90 -2.49
N GLY A 50 50.41 26.33 -1.81
CA GLY A 50 50.42 26.12 -0.36
C GLY A 50 50.23 27.38 0.49
N ARG A 51 50.09 28.57 -0.11
CA ARG A 51 49.75 29.80 0.61
C ARG A 51 48.30 30.20 0.41
N ASP A 52 47.68 30.71 1.47
CA ASP A 52 46.33 31.25 1.42
C ASP A 52 46.23 32.46 0.47
N PRO A 53 45.08 32.63 -0.23
CA PRO A 53 44.88 33.74 -1.15
C PRO A 53 44.78 35.08 -0.41
N LYS A 54 45.49 36.10 -0.92
CA LYS A 54 45.42 37.46 -0.37
C LYS A 54 44.12 38.15 -0.81
N LEU A 55 43.21 38.37 0.13
CA LEU A 55 41.93 39.02 -0.14
C LEU A 55 41.97 40.52 0.11
N HIS A 56 41.51 41.31 -0.86
CA HIS A 56 41.29 42.74 -0.64
C HIS A 56 40.01 42.94 0.21
N PRO A 57 40.06 43.59 1.39
CA PRO A 57 38.96 43.61 2.36
C PRO A 57 37.63 44.13 1.82
N ARG A 58 37.66 45.14 0.95
CA ARG A 58 36.45 45.74 0.34
C ARG A 58 36.00 45.05 -0.96
N ARG A 59 36.90 44.90 -1.95
CA ARG A 59 36.58 44.35 -3.28
C ARG A 59 36.08 42.90 -3.21
N HIS A 60 36.79 42.00 -2.52
CA HIS A 60 36.48 40.56 -2.54
C HIS A 60 35.36 40.13 -1.60
N ARG A 61 34.71 41.10 -0.94
CA ARG A 61 33.53 40.91 -0.08
C ARG A 61 32.22 41.29 -0.78
N VAL A 62 32.30 41.71 -2.05
CA VAL A 62 31.15 41.91 -2.92
C VAL A 62 30.84 40.58 -3.62
N TYR A 63 29.61 40.11 -3.46
CA TYR A 63 29.16 38.83 -3.99
C TYR A 63 28.00 39.00 -4.96
N ARG A 64 27.92 38.09 -5.94
CA ARG A 64 26.79 37.91 -6.84
C ARG A 64 26.08 36.60 -6.48
N LEU A 65 24.76 36.64 -6.40
CA LEU A 65 23.94 35.45 -6.21
C LEU A 65 24.02 34.58 -7.48
N VAL A 66 24.37 33.30 -7.32
CA VAL A 66 24.43 32.33 -8.42
C VAL A 66 23.23 31.41 -8.37
N GLU A 67 23.04 30.69 -7.25
CA GLU A 67 21.96 29.73 -7.09
C GLU A 67 21.43 29.76 -5.65
N ASP A 68 20.12 29.65 -5.49
CA ASP A 68 19.49 29.39 -4.21
C ASP A 68 18.81 28.02 -4.23
N SER A 69 19.32 27.09 -3.43
CA SER A 69 18.79 25.72 -3.33
C SER A 69 17.39 25.65 -2.72
N LYS A 70 16.87 26.75 -2.14
CA LYS A 70 15.47 26.81 -1.69
C LYS A 70 14.49 26.62 -2.84
N HIS A 71 14.85 27.10 -4.04
CA HIS A 71 14.00 27.12 -5.22
C HIS A 71 14.23 25.92 -6.15
N SER A 72 15.20 25.06 -5.86
CA SER A 72 15.43 23.85 -6.64
C SER A 72 14.33 22.80 -6.39
N PRO A 73 14.00 21.97 -7.40
CA PRO A 73 13.06 20.88 -7.22
C PRO A 73 13.57 19.89 -6.19
N ARG A 74 12.70 19.46 -5.28
CA ARG A 74 13.06 18.53 -4.21
C ARG A 74 13.09 17.09 -4.72
N GLU A 75 14.26 16.48 -4.68
CA GLU A 75 14.42 15.06 -4.95
C GLU A 75 13.71 14.18 -3.92
N LYS A 76 13.29 13.00 -4.38
CA LYS A 76 12.78 11.93 -3.51
C LYS A 76 13.93 11.26 -2.76
N LEU A 77 13.62 10.64 -1.64
CA LEU A 77 14.53 9.87 -0.79
C LEU A 77 14.22 8.39 -0.95
N GLU A 78 15.24 7.59 -1.24
CA GLU A 78 15.14 6.13 -1.29
C GLU A 78 15.34 5.52 0.09
N LEU A 79 14.41 4.66 0.49
CA LEU A 79 14.43 3.94 1.76
C LEU A 79 13.99 2.50 1.53
N ILE A 80 14.46 1.59 2.39
CA ILE A 80 14.01 0.19 2.44
C ILE A 80 13.07 0.04 3.63
N LEU A 81 11.87 -0.50 3.42
CA LEU A 81 10.90 -0.70 4.50
C LEU A 81 11.27 -1.90 5.36
N THR A 82 11.29 -1.73 6.68
CA THR A 82 11.51 -2.84 7.63
C THR A 82 10.19 -3.54 7.98
N GLN A 83 9.08 -2.83 7.87
CA GLN A 83 7.75 -3.31 8.18
C GLN A 83 6.79 -2.99 7.04
N THR A 84 5.68 -3.73 6.98
CA THR A 84 4.61 -3.46 6.02
C THR A 84 3.91 -2.15 6.38
N VAL A 85 3.97 -1.17 5.48
CA VAL A 85 3.31 0.14 5.68
C VAL A 85 2.20 0.32 4.66
N ALA A 86 0.99 0.66 5.15
CA ALA A 86 -0.16 0.91 4.31
C ALA A 86 0.12 1.96 3.23
N LYS A 87 -0.31 1.68 2.00
CA LYS A 87 -0.13 2.50 0.78
C LYS A 87 1.31 2.68 0.29
N LEU A 88 2.34 2.28 1.05
CA LEU A 88 3.75 2.37 0.62
C LEU A 88 4.26 1.04 0.05
N GLY A 89 4.31 -0.01 0.86
CA GLY A 89 4.96 -1.27 0.45
C GLY A 89 4.95 -2.32 1.56
N GLY A 90 5.49 -3.49 1.23
CA GLY A 90 5.77 -4.56 2.19
C GLY A 90 7.16 -4.42 2.81
N ARG A 91 7.45 -5.25 3.81
CA ARG A 91 8.80 -5.42 4.36
C ARG A 91 9.80 -5.81 3.25
N GLY A 92 10.96 -5.16 3.24
CA GLY A 92 12.05 -5.39 2.30
C GLY A 92 11.94 -4.64 0.97
N ASP A 93 10.85 -3.90 0.74
CA ASP A 93 10.67 -3.13 -0.50
C ASP A 93 11.48 -1.81 -0.45
N THR A 94 12.12 -1.48 -1.58
CA THR A 94 12.77 -0.17 -1.78
C THR A 94 11.75 0.83 -2.33
N VAL A 95 11.56 1.96 -1.62
CA VAL A 95 10.56 2.98 -1.96
C VAL A 95 11.18 4.37 -2.07
N SER A 96 10.77 5.14 -3.08
CA SER A 96 11.18 6.55 -3.27
C SER A 96 10.12 7.51 -2.71
N VAL A 97 10.33 8.01 -1.50
CA VAL A 97 9.38 8.86 -0.75
C VAL A 97 9.81 10.32 -0.72
N LYS A 98 8.93 11.24 -0.29
CA LYS A 98 9.35 12.63 -0.01
C LYS A 98 10.28 12.66 1.21
N LYS A 99 11.35 13.48 1.16
CA LYS A 99 12.33 13.65 2.25
C LYS A 99 11.67 13.95 3.62
N SER A 100 10.54 14.66 3.65
CA SER A 100 9.80 14.95 4.89
C SER A 100 9.15 13.70 5.52
N LEU A 101 8.54 12.83 4.71
CA LEU A 101 7.91 11.60 5.20
C LEU A 101 8.98 10.64 5.76
N GLY A 102 10.10 10.50 5.06
CA GLY A 102 11.21 9.67 5.51
C GLY A 102 11.80 10.13 6.84
N ARG A 103 12.20 11.41 6.94
CA ARG A 103 12.88 11.95 8.12
C ARG A 103 11.98 12.14 9.35
N ASN A 104 10.71 12.48 9.15
CA ASN A 104 9.83 12.80 10.28
C ASN A 104 9.06 11.57 10.79
N LYS A 105 8.80 10.58 9.93
CA LYS A 105 7.96 9.43 10.27
C LYS A 105 8.73 8.11 10.17
N LEU A 106 9.18 7.75 8.97
CA LEU A 106 9.65 6.38 8.72
C LEU A 106 10.96 6.04 9.45
N LEU A 107 11.93 6.96 9.46
CA LEU A 107 13.23 6.73 10.10
C LEU A 107 13.12 6.78 11.64
N PRO A 108 12.46 7.78 12.26
CA PRO A 108 12.34 7.82 13.72
C PRO A 108 11.49 6.67 14.29
N GLU A 109 10.43 6.25 13.59
CA GLU A 109 9.58 5.12 14.01
C GLU A 109 10.23 3.76 13.69
N GLY A 110 11.40 3.72 13.03
CA GLY A 110 12.09 2.48 12.66
C GLY A 110 11.37 1.65 11.60
N LEU A 111 10.40 2.23 10.88
CA LEU A 111 9.63 1.59 9.81
C LEU A 111 10.41 1.47 8.50
N ALA A 112 11.52 2.19 8.38
CA ALA A 112 12.40 2.12 7.22
C ALA A 112 13.86 2.37 7.60
N VAL A 113 14.76 1.91 6.76
CA VAL A 113 16.21 2.10 6.85
C VAL A 113 16.71 2.73 5.55
N TYR A 114 17.85 3.43 5.61
CA TYR A 114 18.49 3.97 4.42
C TYR A 114 18.87 2.88 3.42
N ALA A 115 18.66 3.17 2.14
CA ALA A 115 18.99 2.26 1.05
C ALA A 115 20.51 2.26 0.72
N SER A 116 21.36 2.02 1.72
CA SER A 116 22.80 1.81 1.53
C SER A 116 23.05 0.47 0.79
N PRO A 117 24.18 0.32 0.07
CA PRO A 117 24.50 -0.92 -0.62
C PRO A 117 24.56 -2.12 0.33
N GLU A 118 25.10 -1.93 1.53
CA GLU A 118 25.15 -2.96 2.58
C GLU A 118 23.74 -3.39 3.01
N ASN A 119 22.85 -2.44 3.29
CA ASN A 119 21.48 -2.76 3.68
C ASN A 119 20.71 -3.45 2.55
N LYS A 120 20.93 -3.07 1.29
CA LYS A 120 20.32 -3.75 0.14
C LYS A 120 20.73 -5.22 0.10
N GLN A 121 22.01 -5.52 0.27
CA GLN A 121 22.51 -6.89 0.30
C GLN A 121 21.90 -7.69 1.46
N LEU A 122 21.85 -7.12 2.67
CA LEU A 122 21.24 -7.77 3.84
C LEU A 122 19.77 -8.13 3.60
N PHE A 123 18.97 -7.20 3.05
CA PHE A 123 17.56 -7.46 2.75
C PHE A 123 17.37 -8.41 1.56
N GLU A 124 18.28 -8.42 0.59
CA GLU A 124 18.27 -9.39 -0.52
C GLU A 124 18.57 -10.80 -0.03
N GLU A 125 19.55 -10.97 0.86
CA GLU A 125 19.87 -12.23 1.53
C GLU A 125 18.70 -12.70 2.40
N GLU A 126 18.13 -11.81 3.22
CA GLU A 126 16.93 -12.13 4.02
C GLU A 126 15.77 -12.60 3.12
N ARG A 127 15.54 -11.91 1.99
CA ARG A 127 14.52 -12.31 1.02
C ARG A 127 14.85 -13.64 0.33
N ARG A 128 16.11 -13.94 0.07
CA ARG A 128 16.55 -15.23 -0.49
C ARG A 128 16.26 -16.36 0.50
N MET A 129 16.69 -16.18 1.75
CA MET A 129 16.46 -17.16 2.82
C MET A 129 14.97 -17.42 3.04
N LEU A 130 14.13 -16.38 3.04
CA LEU A 130 12.68 -16.53 3.19
C LEU A 130 12.02 -17.29 2.01
N ARG A 131 12.55 -17.14 0.79
CA ARG A 131 12.07 -17.88 -0.38
C ARG A 131 12.51 -19.35 -0.34
N GLU A 132 13.74 -19.62 0.08
CA GLU A 132 14.30 -20.97 0.16
C GLU A 132 13.79 -21.75 1.39
N GLY A 133 13.38 -21.03 2.45
CA GLY A 133 12.86 -21.60 3.68
C GLY A 133 11.56 -22.40 3.52
N LYS A 134 11.23 -23.15 4.58
CA LYS A 134 10.00 -23.96 4.65
C LYS A 134 8.76 -23.07 4.51
N PRO A 135 7.71 -23.54 3.82
CA PRO A 135 6.49 -22.75 3.60
C PRO A 135 5.79 -22.34 4.90
N GLU A 136 5.96 -23.11 5.98
CA GLU A 136 5.36 -22.88 7.31
C GLU A 136 5.89 -21.61 8.01
N GLU A 137 7.12 -21.18 7.69
CA GLU A 137 7.73 -19.97 8.28
C GLU A 137 7.47 -18.72 7.44
N ARG A 138 6.82 -18.86 6.29
CA ARG A 138 6.55 -17.72 5.40
C ARG A 138 5.42 -16.88 5.97
N VAL A 139 5.73 -15.61 6.20
CA VAL A 139 4.73 -14.59 6.51
C VAL A 139 4.01 -14.17 5.23
N GLN A 140 2.69 -13.97 5.32
CA GLN A 140 1.91 -13.46 4.20
C GLN A 140 2.43 -12.12 3.70
N THR A 141 2.37 -11.94 2.38
CA THR A 141 2.67 -10.64 1.79
C THR A 141 1.51 -9.69 2.06
N ARG A 142 1.78 -8.39 2.16
CA ARG A 142 0.75 -7.34 2.27
C ARG A 142 -0.39 -7.51 1.26
N THR A 143 -0.06 -7.83 0.00
CA THR A 143 -1.05 -8.07 -1.06
C THR A 143 -1.88 -9.33 -0.79
N GLY A 144 -1.25 -10.37 -0.23
CA GLY A 144 -1.92 -11.59 0.21
C GLY A 144 -2.93 -11.31 1.30
N GLU A 145 -2.55 -10.59 2.35
CA GLU A 145 -3.46 -10.20 3.45
C GLU A 145 -4.67 -9.39 2.94
N LEU A 146 -4.43 -8.43 2.05
CA LEU A 146 -5.52 -7.65 1.43
C LEU A 146 -6.44 -8.53 0.58
N THR A 147 -5.86 -9.50 -0.15
CA THR A 147 -6.63 -10.46 -0.95
C THR A 147 -7.47 -11.34 -0.03
N VAL A 148 -6.90 -11.86 1.04
CA VAL A 148 -7.61 -12.68 2.04
C VAL A 148 -8.77 -11.90 2.66
N ALA A 149 -8.54 -10.64 3.04
CA ALA A 149 -9.61 -9.78 3.57
C ALA A 149 -10.73 -9.55 2.55
N PHE A 150 -10.38 -9.35 1.28
CA PHE A 150 -11.35 -9.23 0.20
C PHE A 150 -12.15 -10.52 -0.01
N LEU A 151 -11.47 -11.68 -0.11
CA LEU A 151 -12.11 -12.98 -0.30
C LEU A 151 -13.08 -13.34 0.82
N LYS A 152 -12.76 -12.97 2.07
CA LYS A 152 -13.65 -13.17 3.23
C LYS A 152 -14.97 -12.39 3.13
N GLN A 153 -14.99 -11.27 2.40
CA GLN A 153 -16.18 -10.44 2.20
C GLN A 153 -16.95 -10.82 0.92
N CYS A 154 -16.38 -11.66 0.07
CA CYS A 154 -16.97 -12.03 -1.21
C CYS A 154 -18.01 -13.14 -1.06
N HIS A 155 -19.04 -13.07 -1.92
CA HIS A 155 -19.99 -14.15 -2.15
C HIS A 155 -20.01 -14.46 -3.66
N LEU A 156 -19.87 -15.75 -4.02
CA LEU A 156 -19.81 -16.18 -5.41
C LEU A 156 -21.17 -16.76 -5.86
N GLU A 157 -21.71 -16.23 -6.94
CA GLU A 157 -22.89 -16.82 -7.57
C GLU A 157 -22.50 -17.51 -8.88
N VAL A 158 -22.73 -18.83 -8.98
CA VAL A 158 -22.47 -19.59 -10.21
C VAL A 158 -23.79 -19.98 -10.86
N GLY A 159 -23.95 -19.61 -12.14
CA GLY A 159 -25.11 -20.00 -12.93
C GLY A 159 -24.92 -21.35 -13.61
N MET A 160 -25.77 -22.31 -13.30
CA MET A 160 -25.80 -23.66 -13.89
C MET A 160 -26.90 -23.80 -14.94
N LYS A 161 -26.60 -24.41 -16.10
CA LYS A 161 -27.60 -24.68 -17.14
C LYS A 161 -28.32 -26.01 -16.86
N ASN A 162 -29.65 -26.00 -16.77
CA ASN A 162 -30.43 -27.21 -16.46
C ASN A 162 -30.57 -28.20 -17.63
N ASN A 163 -30.41 -27.76 -18.87
CA ASN A 163 -30.71 -28.58 -20.05
C ASN A 163 -29.60 -29.60 -20.38
N VAL A 164 -28.47 -29.55 -19.68
CA VAL A 164 -27.30 -30.40 -19.93
C VAL A 164 -26.88 -31.00 -18.60
N LYS A 165 -26.42 -32.26 -18.59
CA LYS A 165 -25.74 -32.83 -17.43
C LYS A 165 -24.58 -31.91 -17.05
N TYR A 166 -24.66 -31.30 -15.88
CA TYR A 166 -23.75 -30.25 -15.47
C TYR A 166 -23.06 -30.66 -14.18
N GLU A 167 -21.73 -30.58 -14.20
CA GLU A 167 -20.89 -30.75 -13.03
C GLU A 167 -20.07 -29.48 -12.84
N LEU A 168 -20.03 -28.99 -11.60
CA LEU A 168 -19.26 -27.80 -11.30
C LEU A 168 -17.77 -28.14 -11.20
N THR A 169 -17.03 -27.91 -12.27
CA THR A 169 -15.57 -28.07 -12.27
C THR A 169 -14.85 -26.84 -11.72
N LYS A 170 -13.61 -27.03 -11.27
CA LYS A 170 -12.73 -25.93 -10.81
C LYS A 170 -12.57 -24.83 -11.86
N GLU A 171 -12.49 -25.21 -13.15
CA GLU A 171 -12.35 -24.27 -14.27
C GLU A 171 -13.54 -23.31 -14.38
N ILE A 172 -14.76 -23.82 -14.21
CA ILE A 172 -15.98 -23.02 -14.25
C ILE A 172 -15.96 -22.00 -13.11
N VAL A 173 -15.59 -22.43 -11.91
CA VAL A 173 -15.51 -21.55 -10.73
C VAL A 173 -14.46 -20.46 -10.94
N CYS A 174 -13.25 -20.81 -11.37
CA CYS A 174 -12.19 -19.84 -11.71
C CYS A 174 -12.66 -18.83 -12.77
N ARG A 175 -13.33 -19.29 -13.83
CA ARG A 175 -13.86 -18.42 -14.88
C ARG A 175 -14.95 -17.47 -14.34
N THR A 176 -15.75 -17.95 -13.40
CA THR A 176 -16.84 -17.16 -12.79
C THR A 176 -16.27 -16.11 -11.84
N LEU A 177 -15.28 -16.47 -11.02
CA LEU A 177 -14.51 -15.55 -10.18
C LEU A 177 -13.89 -14.42 -11.01
N LEU A 178 -13.27 -14.75 -12.13
CA LEU A 178 -12.68 -13.76 -13.03
C LEU A 178 -13.74 -12.82 -13.63
N ARG A 179 -14.90 -13.35 -14.04
CA ARG A 179 -15.95 -12.55 -14.69
C ARG A 179 -16.74 -11.66 -13.71
N LYS A 180 -17.08 -12.18 -12.54
CA LYS A 180 -17.93 -11.48 -11.56
C LYS A 180 -17.12 -10.60 -10.61
N LEU A 181 -15.97 -11.09 -10.14
CA LEU A 181 -15.17 -10.43 -9.09
C LEU A 181 -13.84 -9.89 -9.61
N ALA A 182 -13.52 -10.05 -10.91
CA ALA A 182 -12.23 -9.67 -11.50
C ALA A 182 -11.02 -10.35 -10.82
N LEU A 183 -11.24 -11.51 -10.19
CA LEU A 183 -10.21 -12.28 -9.51
C LEU A 183 -9.67 -13.39 -10.42
N CYS A 184 -8.37 -13.34 -10.71
CA CYS A 184 -7.68 -14.42 -11.42
C CYS A 184 -7.14 -15.43 -10.40
N VAL A 185 -7.82 -16.58 -10.28
CA VAL A 185 -7.42 -17.67 -9.38
C VAL A 185 -6.94 -18.87 -10.21
N PRO A 186 -5.72 -19.38 -9.98
CA PRO A 186 -5.25 -20.58 -10.68
C PRO A 186 -5.92 -21.84 -10.15
N LEU A 187 -6.04 -22.86 -11.01
CA LEU A 187 -6.73 -24.13 -10.72
C LEU A 187 -6.20 -24.88 -9.49
N HIS A 188 -4.89 -24.82 -9.25
CA HIS A 188 -4.24 -25.51 -8.13
C HIS A 188 -4.50 -24.82 -6.78
N ALA A 189 -4.82 -23.52 -6.80
CA ALA A 189 -5.14 -22.76 -5.58
C ALA A 189 -6.61 -22.93 -5.14
N LEU A 190 -7.46 -23.49 -6.01
CA LEU A 190 -8.87 -23.69 -5.74
C LEU A 190 -9.14 -25.15 -5.32
N THR A 191 -9.82 -25.30 -4.19
CA THR A 191 -10.33 -26.58 -3.70
C THR A 191 -11.84 -26.52 -3.59
N LEU A 192 -12.50 -27.54 -4.14
CA LEU A 192 -13.95 -27.74 -4.04
C LEU A 192 -14.20 -28.87 -3.02
N PRO A 193 -15.41 -28.95 -2.44
CA PRO A 193 -15.79 -30.12 -1.65
C PRO A 193 -15.62 -31.41 -2.47
N GLU A 194 -15.36 -32.52 -1.78
CA GLU A 194 -15.09 -33.82 -2.42
C GLU A 194 -16.29 -34.34 -3.22
N GLU A 195 -17.50 -33.94 -2.84
CA GLU A 195 -18.73 -34.33 -3.51
C GLU A 195 -18.95 -33.55 -4.82
N PRO A 196 -19.29 -34.23 -5.93
CA PRO A 196 -19.55 -33.56 -7.20
C PRO A 196 -20.84 -32.72 -7.13
N ILE A 197 -20.71 -31.42 -7.35
CA ILE A 197 -21.82 -30.47 -7.30
C ILE A 197 -22.60 -30.52 -8.62
N THR A 198 -23.77 -31.15 -8.58
CA THR A 198 -24.71 -31.30 -9.72
C THR A 198 -26.08 -30.65 -9.48
N ARG A 199 -26.38 -30.26 -8.24
CA ARG A 199 -27.64 -29.64 -7.84
C ARG A 199 -27.44 -28.15 -7.54
N TRP A 200 -28.52 -27.39 -7.62
CA TRP A 200 -28.57 -26.01 -7.15
C TRP A 200 -28.62 -26.00 -5.62
N GLY A 201 -27.99 -25.01 -5.01
CA GLY A 201 -27.84 -24.94 -3.56
C GLY A 201 -26.69 -24.04 -3.12
N GLU A 202 -26.46 -24.02 -1.81
CA GLU A 202 -25.36 -23.30 -1.19
C GLU A 202 -24.19 -24.25 -0.97
N TYR A 203 -23.03 -23.82 -1.42
CA TYR A 203 -21.76 -24.53 -1.35
C TYR A 203 -20.69 -23.55 -0.91
N TRP A 204 -19.48 -24.05 -0.71
CA TRP A 204 -18.30 -23.22 -0.51
C TRP A 204 -17.18 -23.68 -1.42
N CYS A 205 -16.28 -22.76 -1.76
CA CYS A 205 -15.00 -23.10 -2.36
C CYS A 205 -13.87 -22.54 -1.50
N GLU A 206 -12.79 -23.30 -1.37
CA GLU A 206 -11.61 -22.87 -0.63
C GLU A 206 -10.58 -22.35 -1.62
N VAL A 207 -10.08 -21.14 -1.40
CA VAL A 207 -9.02 -20.53 -2.20
C VAL A 207 -7.79 -20.36 -1.32
N THR A 208 -6.66 -20.91 -1.76
CA THR A 208 -5.38 -20.81 -1.07
C THR A 208 -4.57 -19.64 -1.63
N VAL A 209 -4.21 -18.68 -0.76
CA VAL A 209 -3.45 -17.49 -1.11
C VAL A 209 -1.99 -17.70 -0.73
N ASN A 210 -1.11 -17.64 -1.74
CA ASN A 210 0.34 -17.85 -1.63
C ASN A 210 0.73 -19.23 -1.02
N GLY A 211 -0.20 -20.18 -0.97
CA GLY A 211 0.01 -21.50 -0.36
C GLY A 211 0.11 -21.47 1.17
N ILE A 212 -0.33 -20.39 1.82
CA ILE A 212 -0.26 -20.23 3.29
C ILE A 212 -1.70 -20.10 3.85
N ASP A 213 -2.45 -19.08 3.42
CA ASP A 213 -3.80 -18.83 3.95
C ASP A 213 -4.85 -19.48 3.06
N THR A 214 -5.73 -20.28 3.65
CA THR A 214 -6.89 -20.84 2.96
C THR A 214 -8.14 -20.06 3.36
N VAL A 215 -8.89 -19.58 2.38
CA VAL A 215 -10.12 -18.79 2.59
C VAL A 215 -11.31 -19.53 2.03
N ARG A 216 -12.32 -19.76 2.87
CA ARG A 216 -13.62 -20.29 2.46
C ARG A 216 -14.48 -19.17 1.90
N ILE A 217 -14.87 -19.30 0.63
CA ILE A 217 -15.76 -18.37 -0.06
C ILE A 217 -17.13 -19.04 -0.18
N PRO A 218 -18.21 -18.43 0.35
CA PRO A 218 -19.56 -18.92 0.16
C PRO A 218 -19.97 -18.79 -1.31
N MET A 219 -20.57 -19.84 -1.85
CA MET A 219 -20.94 -19.96 -3.25
C MET A 219 -22.38 -20.45 -3.40
N SER A 220 -23.23 -19.67 -4.06
CA SER A 220 -24.58 -20.12 -4.44
C SER A 220 -24.61 -20.61 -5.88
N VAL A 221 -24.99 -21.86 -6.09
CA VAL A 221 -25.25 -22.43 -7.42
C VAL A 221 -26.72 -22.19 -7.76
N VAL A 222 -26.96 -21.29 -8.70
CA VAL A 222 -28.29 -20.86 -9.12
C VAL A 222 -28.62 -21.33 -10.53
N ASN A 223 -29.90 -21.48 -10.84
CA ASN A 223 -30.33 -21.77 -12.19
C ASN A 223 -29.93 -20.62 -13.13
N PHE A 224 -29.23 -20.94 -14.21
CA PHE A 224 -28.88 -20.01 -15.27
C PHE A 224 -30.12 -19.77 -16.14
N GLU A 225 -31.01 -18.89 -15.69
CA GLU A 225 -31.94 -18.25 -16.59
C GLU A 225 -31.12 -17.44 -17.61
N LYS A 226 -31.38 -17.64 -18.92
CA LYS A 226 -30.72 -16.90 -20.02
C LYS A 226 -30.51 -15.43 -19.60
N PRO A 227 -29.36 -14.80 -19.91
CA PRO A 227 -29.13 -13.44 -19.45
C PRO A 227 -30.31 -12.58 -19.88
N LYS A 228 -31.02 -12.05 -18.88
CA LYS A 228 -32.05 -11.05 -19.13
C LYS A 228 -31.35 -9.93 -19.88
N THR A 229 -31.69 -9.73 -21.16
CA THR A 229 -31.14 -8.59 -21.92
C THR A 229 -31.32 -7.33 -21.08
N ARG A 230 -30.46 -6.30 -21.24
CA ARG A 230 -30.67 -5.01 -20.53
C ARG A 230 -32.12 -4.53 -20.65
N ARG A 231 -32.75 -4.80 -21.80
CA ARG A 231 -34.16 -4.56 -22.07
C ARG A 231 -35.10 -5.37 -21.17
N TYR A 232 -34.88 -6.67 -21.00
CA TYR A 232 -35.71 -7.53 -20.16
C TYR A 232 -35.54 -7.26 -18.66
N LYS A 233 -34.34 -6.88 -18.19
CA LYS A 233 -34.16 -6.39 -16.80
C LYS A 233 -34.97 -5.12 -16.53
N ARG A 234 -34.85 -4.12 -17.42
CA ARG A 234 -35.64 -2.88 -17.34
C ARG A 234 -37.15 -3.13 -17.39
N TRP A 235 -37.60 -4.07 -18.23
CA TRP A 235 -39.01 -4.45 -18.33
C TRP A 235 -39.53 -5.10 -17.03
N LEU A 236 -38.73 -5.95 -16.37
CA LEU A 236 -39.09 -6.52 -15.06
C LEU A 236 -39.07 -5.49 -13.93
N GLU A 237 -38.13 -4.54 -13.93
CA GLU A 237 -38.12 -3.43 -12.97
C GLU A 237 -39.38 -2.57 -13.08
N GLN A 238 -39.89 -2.37 -14.30
CA GLN A 238 -41.12 -1.63 -14.58
C GLN A 238 -42.39 -2.40 -14.19
N ASN A 239 -42.38 -3.73 -14.30
CA ASN A 239 -43.58 -4.57 -14.11
C ASN A 239 -43.59 -5.40 -12.81
N GLY A 240 -42.51 -5.36 -12.02
CA GLY A 240 -42.29 -6.23 -10.86
C GLY A 240 -42.80 -5.71 -9.51
N THR A 241 -43.56 -4.61 -9.49
CA THR A 241 -44.23 -4.11 -8.28
C THR A 241 -45.72 -4.42 -8.35
N GLY A 242 -46.08 -5.69 -8.13
CA GLY A 242 -47.46 -6.13 -8.35
C GLY A 242 -47.84 -7.45 -7.71
N THR A 243 -47.34 -7.76 -6.52
CA THR A 243 -47.91 -8.82 -5.68
C THR A 243 -47.87 -8.41 -4.22
N GLY A 244 -48.89 -7.65 -3.83
CA GLY A 244 -49.29 -7.42 -2.45
C GLY A 244 -50.73 -7.88 -2.27
N ASN A 245 -50.87 -8.95 -1.49
CA ASN A 245 -52.06 -9.60 -0.92
C ASN A 245 -53.41 -8.85 -0.97
N GLY A 246 -54.46 -9.59 -1.36
CA GLY A 246 -55.86 -9.24 -1.12
C GLY A 246 -56.72 -10.50 -1.15
N THR A 247 -57.00 -11.06 0.03
CA THR A 247 -58.03 -12.07 0.29
C THR A 247 -59.39 -11.56 -0.16
N GLY A 248 -60.00 -12.21 -1.15
CA GLY A 248 -61.34 -11.96 -1.65
C GLY A 248 -62.24 -13.15 -1.36
N THR A 249 -63.17 -12.91 -0.45
CA THR A 249 -64.26 -13.72 0.10
C THR A 249 -65.08 -14.46 -0.96
N TRP A 250 -65.48 -15.70 -0.64
CA TRP A 250 -66.52 -16.43 -1.36
C TRP A 250 -67.89 -15.90 -0.95
N ASP A 251 -68.65 -15.34 -1.88
CA ASP A 251 -70.08 -15.10 -1.69
C ASP A 251 -70.87 -15.87 -2.74
N THR A 252 -71.92 -16.53 -2.24
CA THR A 252 -72.80 -17.48 -2.90
C THR A 252 -74.20 -16.89 -2.87
N GLU A 253 -74.79 -16.55 -4.02
CA GLU A 253 -76.24 -16.31 -4.20
C GLU A 253 -76.49 -16.20 -5.72
N SER A 254 -77.00 -17.25 -6.40
CA SER A 254 -78.40 -17.67 -6.56
C SER A 254 -79.15 -16.97 -7.71
N ALA A 255 -79.72 -17.83 -8.58
CA ALA A 255 -80.87 -17.67 -9.48
C ALA A 255 -80.65 -17.24 -10.97
N ASP A 256 -80.89 -18.23 -11.85
CA ASP A 256 -81.28 -18.18 -13.27
C ASP A 256 -82.60 -17.37 -13.52
N PRO A 257 -83.20 -17.25 -14.76
CA PRO A 257 -82.87 -17.85 -16.07
C PRO A 257 -83.03 -16.93 -17.34
N GLU A 258 -82.77 -17.54 -18.51
CA GLU A 258 -83.31 -17.25 -19.87
C GLU A 258 -82.84 -16.00 -20.65
N LYS A 259 -82.16 -16.21 -21.79
CA LYS A 259 -82.80 -16.08 -23.13
C LYS A 259 -81.94 -16.61 -24.30
N GLU A 260 -82.67 -17.21 -25.22
CA GLU A 260 -82.34 -17.84 -26.50
C GLU A 260 -81.68 -16.94 -27.59
N ASP A 261 -81.09 -17.66 -28.55
CA ASP A 261 -80.94 -17.39 -29.99
C ASP A 261 -79.96 -16.30 -30.49
N SER A 262 -78.82 -16.76 -31.03
CA SER A 262 -78.48 -16.76 -32.49
C SER A 262 -76.97 -16.84 -32.71
#